data_AF-A0A9D5R970-F1
#
_entry.id   AF-A0A9D5R970-F1
#
_cell.length_a   1.000
_cell.length_b   1.000
_cell.length_c   1.000
_cell.angle_alpha   90.00
_cell.angle_beta   90.00
_cell.angle_gamma   90.00
#
_symmetry.space_group_name_H-M   'P 1'
#
loop_
_entity.id
_entity.type
_entity.pdbx_description
1 polymer ?
#
loop_
_entity_poly.entity_id
_entity_poly.type
_entity_poly.pdbx_seq_one_letter_code
_entity_poly.pdbx_strand_id
1 'polypeptide(L)' 'MKKRIIASIAVLSVIAGSIAAAAFGVQKTIDVTGGVSVFMNGKELEMKDVNGNDVDEFVYDGTTYLPARAIFEANGNSVA' A
#
# COMPACT_ATOMS: atom_id res chain seq x y z
N MET A 1 8.23 43.78 24.47
CA MET A 1 8.58 42.37 24.75
C MET A 1 7.52 41.39 24.24
N LYS A 2 6.23 41.57 24.56
CA LYS A 2 5.13 40.68 24.10
C LYS A 2 5.02 40.52 22.57
N LYS A 3 5.16 41.60 21.80
CA LYS A 3 5.12 41.58 20.32
C LYS A 3 6.29 40.82 19.67
N ARG A 4 7.46 40.79 20.33
CA ARG A 4 8.64 40.05 19.85
C ARG A 4 8.51 38.55 20.10
N ILE A 5 7.91 38.17 21.24
CA ILE A 5 7.64 36.75 21.57
C ILE A 5 6.62 36.14 20.62
N ILE A 6 5.55 36.87 20.27
CA ILE A 6 4.53 36.41 19.31
C ILE A 6 5.15 36.20 17.91
N ALA A 7 6.01 37.11 17.47
CA ALA A 7 6.71 36.96 16.19
C ALA A 7 7.64 35.74 16.17
N SER A 8 8.37 35.48 17.27
CA SER A 8 9.23 34.30 17.38
C SER A 8 8.45 32.98 17.38
N ILE A 9 7.29 32.93 18.04
CA ILE A 9 6.42 31.74 18.03
C ILE A 9 5.84 31.50 16.63
N ALA A 10 5.42 32.55 15.93
CA ALA A 10 4.92 32.44 14.56
C ALA A 10 5.98 31.90 13.59
N VAL A 11 7.24 32.37 13.69
CA VAL A 11 8.35 31.86 12.87
C VAL A 11 8.66 30.39 13.20
N LEU A 12 8.64 30.01 14.49
CA LEU A 12 8.87 28.62 14.89
C LEU A 12 7.78 27.67 14.37
N SER A 13 6.51 28.12 14.33
CA SER A 13 5.40 27.33 13.79
C SER A 13 5.49 27.11 12.27
N VAL A 14 6.05 28.05 11.52
CA VAL A 14 6.26 27.90 10.06
C VAL A 14 7.39 26.91 9.77
N ILE A 15 8.47 26.93 10.57
CA ILE A 15 9.59 26.00 10.42
C ILE A 15 9.17 24.57 10.79
N ALA A 16 8.41 24.39 11.88
CA ALA A 16 7.92 23.08 12.31
C ALA A 16 6.94 22.43 11.31
N GLY A 17 6.17 23.24 10.56
CA GLY A 17 5.23 22.72 9.54
C GLY A 17 5.89 22.14 8.30
N SER A 18 7.16 22.48 8.02
CA SER A 18 7.86 22.08 6.80
C SER A 18 8.53 20.69 6.85
N ILE A 19 8.54 20.04 8.02
CA ILE A 19 9.22 18.74 8.22
C ILE A 19 8.27 17.54 8.01
N ALA A 20 6.95 17.77 7.86
CA ALA A 20 5.95 16.70 7.82
C ALA A 20 5.65 16.11 6.42
N ALA A 21 6.37 16.51 5.37
CA ALA A 21 6.06 16.12 3.98
C ALA A 21 7.19 15.35 3.30
N ALA A 22 7.56 14.18 3.81
CA ALA A 22 8.45 13.26 3.05
C ALA A 22 8.27 11.79 3.49
N ALA A 23 7.04 11.28 3.43
CA ALA A 23 6.81 9.83 3.49
C ALA A 23 5.63 9.41 2.58
N PHE A 24 5.32 10.20 1.54
CA PHE A 24 4.41 9.73 0.51
C PHE A 24 5.20 8.78 -0.38
N GLY A 25 4.92 7.48 -0.28
CA GLY A 25 5.50 6.47 -1.15
C GLY A 25 5.37 6.89 -2.61
N VAL A 26 6.36 6.55 -3.43
CA VAL A 26 6.33 6.85 -4.86
C VAL A 26 5.15 6.10 -5.46
N GLN A 27 4.08 6.82 -5.78
CA GLN A 27 2.95 6.25 -6.50
C GLN A 27 3.37 6.09 -7.96
N LYS A 28 3.29 4.87 -8.47
CA LYS A 28 3.47 4.56 -9.89
C LYS A 28 2.18 3.99 -10.43
N THR A 29 1.80 4.44 -11.63
CA THR A 29 0.78 3.79 -12.42
C THR A 29 1.47 2.84 -13.39
N ILE A 30 0.93 1.63 -13.52
CA ILE A 30 1.42 0.61 -14.44
C ILE A 30 0.24 0.09 -15.25
N ASP A 31 0.47 -0.22 -16.52
CA ASP A 31 -0.49 -0.96 -17.33
C ASP A 31 -0.21 -2.45 -17.16
N VAL A 32 -1.24 -3.22 -16.82
CA VAL A 32 -1.12 -4.63 -16.48
C VAL A 32 -2.09 -5.46 -17.30
N THR A 33 -1.77 -6.74 -17.47
CA THR A 33 -2.70 -7.71 -18.07
C THR A 33 -3.37 -8.50 -16.95
N GLY A 34 -4.68 -8.33 -16.79
CA GLY A 34 -5.50 -9.10 -15.84
C GLY A 34 -6.07 -10.40 -16.43
N GLY A 35 -6.97 -11.05 -15.68
CA GLY A 35 -7.66 -12.27 -16.13
C GLY A 35 -6.82 -13.54 -16.01
N VAL A 36 -5.90 -13.57 -15.05
CA VAL A 36 -5.16 -14.78 -14.68
C VAL A 36 -5.96 -15.50 -13.60
N SER A 37 -6.00 -16.84 -13.65
CA SER A 37 -6.48 -17.66 -12.54
C SER A 37 -5.32 -18.38 -11.88
N VAL A 38 -5.26 -18.34 -10.55
CA VAL A 38 -4.24 -19.05 -9.79
C VAL A 38 -4.82 -20.32 -9.18
N PHE A 39 -4.08 -21.42 -9.32
CA PHE A 39 -4.44 -22.69 -8.73
C PHE A 39 -3.40 -23.11 -7.69
N MET A 40 -3.88 -23.55 -6.53
CA MET A 40 -3.06 -24.12 -5.46
C MET A 40 -3.60 -25.50 -5.10
N ASN A 41 -2.73 -26.52 -5.11
CA ASN A 41 -3.11 -27.91 -4.86
C ASN A 41 -4.28 -28.41 -5.74
N GLY A 42 -4.35 -27.95 -6.99
CA GLY A 42 -5.38 -28.33 -7.95
C GLY A 42 -6.74 -27.65 -7.76
N LYS A 43 -6.86 -26.70 -6.83
CA LYS A 43 -8.06 -25.86 -6.65
C LYS A 43 -7.76 -24.42 -7.03
N GLU A 44 -8.72 -23.77 -7.65
CA GLU A 44 -8.65 -22.33 -7.89
C GLU A 44 -8.62 -21.60 -6.55
N LEU A 45 -7.73 -20.63 -6.43
CA LEU A 45 -7.56 -19.84 -5.23
C LEU A 45 -8.24 -18.49 -5.41
N GLU A 46 -9.19 -18.18 -4.52
CA GLU A 46 -9.80 -16.85 -4.46
C GLU A 46 -8.82 -15.86 -3.81
N MET A 47 -8.48 -14.81 -4.55
CA MET A 47 -7.59 -13.75 -4.06
C MET A 47 -8.40 -12.68 -3.33
N LYS A 48 -8.27 -12.62 -1.99
CA LYS A 48 -9.01 -11.68 -1.15
C LYS A 48 -8.10 -10.82 -0.25
N ASP A 49 -8.55 -9.62 0.07
CA ASP A 49 -7.94 -8.75 1.08
C ASP A 49 -8.46 -9.08 2.51
N VAL A 50 -7.99 -8.32 3.52
CA VAL A 50 -8.42 -8.51 4.93
C VAL A 50 -9.92 -8.27 5.15
N ASN A 51 -10.55 -7.50 4.27
CA ASN A 51 -11.98 -7.20 4.34
C ASN A 51 -12.81 -8.21 3.54
N GLY A 52 -12.18 -9.19 2.89
CA GLY A 52 -12.82 -10.16 2.01
C GLY A 52 -13.13 -9.66 0.61
N ASN A 53 -12.62 -8.48 0.21
CA ASN A 53 -12.77 -7.96 -1.14
C ASN A 53 -11.87 -8.72 -2.10
N ASP A 54 -12.34 -8.95 -3.31
CA ASP A 54 -11.54 -9.57 -4.36
C ASP A 54 -10.39 -8.63 -4.77
N VAL A 55 -9.20 -9.20 -4.98
CA VAL A 55 -8.00 -8.48 -5.40
C VAL A 55 -7.43 -9.17 -6.62
N ASP A 56 -7.35 -8.43 -7.73
CA ASP A 56 -6.87 -8.97 -9.00
C ASP A 56 -5.41 -9.44 -8.92
N GLU A 57 -5.17 -10.66 -9.41
CA GLU A 57 -3.89 -11.09 -9.93
C GLU A 57 -3.66 -10.54 -11.35
N PHE A 58 -2.40 -10.17 -11.63
CA PHE A 58 -2.05 -9.58 -12.91
C PHE A 58 -0.64 -9.93 -13.36
N VAL A 59 -0.40 -9.85 -14.67
CA VAL A 59 0.93 -9.96 -15.26
C VAL A 59 1.45 -8.57 -15.60
N TYR A 60 2.69 -8.31 -15.20
CA TYR A 60 3.43 -7.11 -15.54
C TYR A 60 4.89 -7.50 -15.88
N ASP A 61 5.42 -7.03 -17.00
CA ASP A 61 6.76 -7.34 -17.49
C ASP A 61 7.11 -8.85 -17.47
N GLY A 62 6.16 -9.69 -17.89
CA GLY A 62 6.33 -11.15 -17.94
C GLY A 62 6.36 -11.84 -16.57
N THR A 63 6.06 -11.11 -15.49
CA THR A 63 5.99 -11.62 -14.11
C THR A 63 4.55 -11.59 -13.62
N THR A 64 4.10 -12.66 -12.97
CA THR A 64 2.78 -12.72 -12.32
C THR A 64 2.87 -12.18 -10.91
N TYR A 65 2.05 -11.19 -10.60
CA TYR A 65 1.95 -10.55 -9.30
C TYR A 65 0.68 -11.01 -8.60
N LEU A 66 0.86 -11.55 -7.38
CA LEU A 66 -0.20 -12.17 -6.61
C LEU A 66 -0.32 -11.50 -5.23
N PRO A 67 -1.54 -11.38 -4.67
CA PRO A 67 -1.74 -10.95 -3.29
C PRO A 67 -1.11 -11.94 -2.31
N ALA A 68 0.00 -11.54 -1.69
CA ALA A 68 0.74 -12.40 -0.76
C ALA A 68 -0.14 -12.91 0.39
N ARG A 69 -1.02 -12.06 0.94
CA ARG A 69 -1.97 -12.43 2.00
C ARG A 69 -2.80 -13.65 1.62
N ALA A 70 -3.48 -13.59 0.47
CA ALA A 70 -4.34 -14.67 0.00
C ALA A 70 -3.55 -15.98 -0.16
N ILE A 71 -2.32 -15.92 -0.67
CA ILE A 71 -1.43 -17.07 -0.78
C ILE A 71 -1.08 -17.69 0.59
N PHE A 72 -0.73 -16.86 1.58
CA PHE A 72 -0.37 -17.35 2.92
C PHE A 72 -1.57 -17.88 3.70
N GLU A 73 -2.72 -17.22 3.59
CA GLU A 73 -3.98 -17.63 4.22
C GLU A 73 -4.52 -18.93 3.62
N ALA A 74 -4.39 -19.12 2.31
CA ALA A 74 -4.69 -20.39 1.65
C ALA A 74 -3.87 -21.57 2.21
N ASN A 75 -2.68 -21.29 2.73
CA ASN A 75 -1.81 -22.25 3.39
C ASN A 75 -2.04 -22.34 4.91
N GLY A 76 -3.11 -21.73 5.44
CA GLY A 76 -3.48 -21.78 6.85
C GLY A 76 -2.68 -20.86 7.76
N ASN A 77 -1.92 -19.91 7.20
CA ASN A 77 -1.17 -18.92 7.97
C ASN A 77 -2.00 -17.65 8.15
N SER A 78 -1.95 -17.06 9.34
CA SER A 78 -2.52 -15.74 9.59
C SER A 78 -1.55 -14.65 9.15
N VAL A 79 -2.04 -13.66 8.40
CA VAL A 79 -1.27 -12.50 7.94
C VAL A 79 -1.86 -11.24 8.57
N ALA A 80 -1.04 -10.50 9.31
CA ALA A 80 -1.44 -9.26 9.98
C ALA A 80 -1.74 -8.11 9.01
#